data_AF-A0A1W9U4L3-F1
#
_entry.id   AF-A0A1W9U4L3-F1
#
_cell.length_a   1.000
_cell.length_b   1.000
_cell.length_c   1.000
_cell.angle_alpha   90.00
_cell.angle_beta   90.00
_cell.angle_gamma   90.00
#
_symmetry.space_group_name_H-M   'P 1'
#
loop_
_entity.id
_entity.type
_entity.pdbx_description
1 polymer ?
#
loop_
_entity_poly.entity_id
_entity_poly.type
_entity_poly.pdbx_seq_one_letter_code
_entity_poly.pdbx_strand_id
1 'polypeptide(L)'
;QTIPESDFCGSCTRCIEACPTGAILDNRTIDSERCISYQTIENKGDISPDIEVRLTGRVFGCDICQDVCPWNRKALNHLEHGFNPDPELMEMSREDWQNLDREKFSLLFNQSPVQRTGYRKLKSNLDSLQKNP
;
A
#
# COMPACT_ATOMS: atom_id res chain seq x y z
N GLN A 1 17.51 -28.09 12.28
CA GLN A 1 16.67 -27.68 11.14
C GLN A 1 15.25 -27.61 11.63
N THR A 2 14.58 -26.48 11.45
CA THR A 2 13.17 -26.30 11.83
C THR A 2 12.28 -26.96 10.77
N ILE A 3 11.22 -27.63 11.23
CA ILE A 3 10.20 -28.18 10.34
C ILE A 3 9.41 -26.99 9.77
N PRO A 4 9.19 -26.91 8.45
CA PRO A 4 8.36 -25.87 7.87
C PRO A 4 6.92 -25.94 8.42
N GLU A 5 6.35 -24.78 8.71
CA GLU A 5 4.93 -24.68 9.05
C GLU A 5 4.03 -25.17 7.90
N SER A 6 2.83 -25.63 8.25
CA SER A 6 1.85 -26.10 7.26
C SER A 6 1.22 -24.94 6.49
N ASP A 7 0.78 -25.19 5.26
CA ASP A 7 -0.05 -24.24 4.52
C ASP A 7 -1.49 -24.26 5.03
N PHE A 8 -1.99 -23.08 5.42
CA PHE A 8 -3.32 -22.90 5.96
C PHE A 8 -4.32 -22.32 4.94
N CYS A 9 -3.89 -22.01 3.70
CA CYS A 9 -4.78 -21.45 2.69
C CYS A 9 -5.83 -22.46 2.20
N GLY A 10 -5.46 -23.74 2.08
CA GLY A 10 -6.35 -24.77 1.53
C GLY A 10 -6.85 -24.37 0.14
N SER A 11 -8.17 -24.34 -0.05
CA SER A 11 -8.83 -23.89 -1.29
C SER A 11 -9.24 -22.41 -1.30
N CYS A 12 -8.82 -21.61 -0.31
CA CYS A 12 -9.19 -20.19 -0.21
C CYS A 12 -8.56 -19.35 -1.32
N THR A 13 -9.38 -18.57 -2.05
CA THR A 13 -8.99 -17.68 -3.15
C THR A 13 -9.26 -16.20 -2.87
N ARG A 14 -9.64 -15.83 -1.64
CA ARG A 14 -10.11 -14.46 -1.31
C ARG A 14 -9.15 -13.35 -1.70
N CYS A 15 -7.85 -13.53 -1.47
CA CYS A 15 -6.85 -12.51 -1.83
C CYS A 15 -6.71 -12.35 -3.36
N ILE A 16 -6.82 -13.45 -4.11
CA ILE A 16 -6.79 -13.46 -5.58
C ILE A 16 -8.00 -12.69 -6.11
N GLU A 17 -9.20 -13.05 -5.64
CA GLU A 17 -10.47 -12.44 -6.07
C GLU A 17 -10.57 -10.96 -5.71
N ALA A 18 -10.04 -10.56 -4.56
CA ALA A 18 -10.11 -9.17 -4.09
C ALA A 18 -9.05 -8.25 -4.70
N CYS A 19 -7.97 -8.79 -5.30
CA CYS A 19 -6.88 -7.98 -5.83
C CYS A 19 -7.37 -7.14 -7.02
N PRO A 20 -7.42 -5.79 -6.92
CA PRO A 20 -8.09 -4.96 -7.94
C PRO A 20 -7.44 -5.07 -9.32
N THR A 21 -6.13 -5.30 -9.35
CA THR A 21 -5.32 -5.38 -10.57
C THR A 21 -5.09 -6.83 -11.02
N GLY A 22 -5.58 -7.83 -10.29
CA GLY A 22 -5.30 -9.24 -10.59
C GLY A 22 -3.81 -9.58 -10.50
N ALA A 23 -3.07 -8.92 -9.60
CA ALA A 23 -1.64 -9.14 -9.42
C ALA A 23 -1.32 -10.48 -8.73
N ILE A 24 -2.25 -11.06 -7.99
CA ILE A 24 -2.06 -12.34 -7.30
C ILE A 24 -2.54 -13.47 -8.20
N LEU A 25 -1.65 -14.41 -8.51
CA LEU A 25 -1.91 -15.52 -9.43
C LEU A 25 -2.28 -16.80 -8.67
N ASP A 26 -2.97 -17.73 -9.34
CA ASP A 26 -3.48 -19.00 -8.78
C ASP A 26 -2.38 -20.01 -8.38
N ASN A 27 -1.15 -19.76 -8.81
CA ASN A 27 0.04 -20.56 -8.50
C ASN A 27 0.86 -20.02 -7.30
N ARG A 28 0.25 -19.19 -6.45
CA ARG A 28 0.89 -18.56 -5.27
C ARG A 28 2.05 -17.62 -5.61
N THR A 29 2.00 -17.00 -6.78
CA THR A 29 2.96 -15.96 -7.19
C THR A 29 2.27 -14.61 -7.36
N ILE A 30 3.08 -13.55 -7.44
CA ILE A 30 2.61 -12.18 -7.62
C ILE A 30 3.27 -11.62 -8.87
N ASP A 31 2.45 -11.09 -9.78
CA ASP A 31 2.91 -10.17 -10.82
C ASP A 31 3.16 -8.80 -10.19
N SER A 32 4.42 -8.49 -9.93
CA SER A 32 4.82 -7.24 -9.29
C SER A 32 4.49 -6.01 -10.14
N GLU A 33 4.55 -6.11 -11.47
CA GLU A 33 4.25 -4.99 -12.35
C GLU A 33 2.77 -4.58 -12.25
N ARG A 34 1.90 -5.50 -11.82
CA ARG A 34 0.48 -5.21 -11.57
C ARG A 34 0.19 -4.87 -10.10
N CYS A 35 1.10 -5.15 -9.18
CA CYS A 35 0.87 -4.99 -7.75
C CYS A 35 0.85 -3.51 -7.33
N ILE A 36 -0.25 -3.04 -6.73
CA ILE A 36 -0.40 -1.65 -6.26
C ILE A 36 0.72 -1.26 -5.27
N SER A 37 1.13 -2.18 -4.39
CA SER A 37 2.21 -1.92 -3.44
C SER A 37 3.54 -1.64 -4.16
N TYR A 38 3.91 -2.47 -5.14
CA TYR A 38 5.09 -2.23 -5.98
C TYR A 38 4.96 -0.91 -6.76
N GLN A 39 3.80 -0.66 -7.38
CA GLN A 39 3.56 0.52 -8.21
C GLN A 39 3.66 1.84 -7.42
N THR A 40 3.26 1.83 -6.15
CA THR A 40 3.27 3.01 -5.29
C THR A 40 4.58 3.18 -4.51
N ILE A 41 5.36 2.11 -4.28
CA ILE A 41 6.58 2.14 -3.49
C ILE A 41 7.86 2.09 -4.34
N GLU A 42 7.94 1.11 -5.24
CA GLU A 42 9.18 0.72 -5.90
C GLU A 42 9.28 1.25 -7.34
N ASN A 43 8.18 1.25 -8.08
CA ASN A 43 8.18 1.72 -9.48
C ASN A 43 8.68 3.18 -9.55
N LYS A 44 9.78 3.40 -10.26
CA LYS A 44 10.38 4.73 -10.45
C LYS A 44 9.86 5.46 -11.68
N GLY A 45 9.12 4.76 -12.54
CA GLY A 45 8.39 5.34 -13.67
C GLY A 45 6.95 5.69 -13.31
N ASP A 46 6.20 6.03 -14.34
CA ASP A 46 4.77 6.30 -14.25
C ASP A 46 3.97 5.01 -14.00
N ILE A 47 2.85 5.14 -13.33
CA ILE A 47 1.89 4.05 -13.17
C ILE A 47 1.09 3.97 -14.48
N SER A 48 0.91 2.78 -15.03
CA SER A 48 0.15 2.62 -16.26
C SER A 48 -1.30 3.09 -16.06
N PRO A 49 -1.96 3.70 -17.07
CA PRO A 49 -3.33 4.21 -16.93
C PRO A 49 -4.33 3.14 -16.47
N ASP A 50 -4.13 1.88 -16.86
CA ASP A 50 -4.99 0.78 -16.44
C ASP A 50 -4.84 0.43 -14.96
N ILE A 51 -3.70 0.72 -14.32
CA ILE A 51 -3.50 0.55 -12.88
C ILE A 51 -3.93 1.81 -12.12
N GLU A 52 -3.71 3.02 -12.67
CA GLU A 52 -4.10 4.29 -12.04
C GLU A 52 -5.58 4.27 -11.61
N VAL A 53 -6.48 3.81 -12.47
CA VAL A 53 -7.93 3.71 -12.19
C VAL A 53 -8.28 2.64 -11.13
N ARG A 54 -7.33 1.75 -10.81
CA ARG A 54 -7.47 0.64 -9.86
C ARG A 54 -6.69 0.85 -8.56
N LEU A 55 -6.12 2.04 -8.34
CA LEU A 55 -5.39 2.34 -7.10
C LEU A 55 -6.29 2.34 -5.87
N THR A 56 -7.62 2.48 -6.01
CA THR A 56 -8.59 2.36 -4.89
C THR A 56 -8.25 3.26 -3.69
N GLY A 57 -7.84 4.51 -3.96
CA GLY A 57 -7.47 5.48 -2.93
C GLY A 57 -6.10 5.28 -2.28
N ARG A 58 -5.27 4.36 -2.77
CA ARG A 58 -3.96 4.04 -2.18
C ARG A 58 -2.85 4.90 -2.79
N VAL A 59 -2.21 5.69 -1.95
CA VAL A 59 -1.07 6.55 -2.30
C VAL A 59 0.26 5.86 -2.02
N PHE A 60 0.31 4.97 -1.02
CA PHE A 60 1.49 4.25 -0.58
C PHE A 60 1.08 2.86 -0.07
N GLY A 61 1.63 1.80 -0.66
CA GLY A 61 1.34 0.42 -0.25
C GLY A 61 -0.06 -0.05 -0.64
N CYS A 62 -0.37 -1.30 -0.29
CA CYS A 62 -1.69 -1.90 -0.48
C CYS A 62 -1.88 -3.11 0.43
N ASP A 63 -2.91 -3.08 1.27
CA ASP A 63 -3.21 -4.16 2.21
C ASP A 63 -4.47 -4.98 1.87
N ILE A 64 -5.10 -4.77 0.70
CA ILE A 64 -6.37 -5.45 0.34
C ILE A 64 -6.28 -6.96 0.52
N CYS A 65 -5.20 -7.57 0.04
CA CYS A 65 -5.00 -9.02 0.11
C CYS A 65 -4.87 -9.52 1.56
N GLN A 66 -4.35 -8.69 2.44
CA GLN A 66 -4.25 -8.95 3.88
C GLN A 66 -5.57 -8.70 4.59
N ASP A 67 -6.29 -7.63 4.25
CA ASP A 67 -7.58 -7.25 4.84
C ASP A 67 -8.66 -8.34 4.64
N VAL A 68 -8.67 -8.97 3.46
CA VAL A 68 -9.61 -10.06 3.15
C VAL A 68 -9.15 -11.43 3.64
N CYS A 69 -7.90 -11.55 4.13
CA CYS A 69 -7.33 -12.82 4.55
C CYS A 69 -8.00 -13.31 5.85
N PRO A 70 -8.59 -14.52 5.88
CA PRO A 70 -9.23 -15.04 7.09
C PRO A 70 -8.26 -15.27 8.24
N TRP A 71 -6.98 -15.50 7.93
CA TRP A 71 -5.91 -15.72 8.91
C TRP A 71 -5.43 -14.41 9.53
N ASN A 72 -5.56 -13.28 8.82
CA ASN A 72 -5.12 -11.97 9.32
C ASN A 72 -6.16 -11.28 10.22
N ARG A 73 -7.44 -11.69 10.15
CA ARG A 73 -8.54 -11.11 10.96
C ARG A 73 -8.29 -11.19 12.47
N LYS A 74 -7.45 -12.12 12.93
CA LYS A 74 -7.17 -12.34 14.35
C LYS A 74 -5.90 -11.62 14.85
N ALA A 75 -5.33 -10.71 14.05
CA ALA A 75 -4.18 -9.93 14.46
C ALA A 75 -4.50 -9.10 15.72
N LEU A 76 -3.59 -9.11 16.67
CA LEU A 76 -3.68 -8.27 17.87
C LEU A 76 -3.08 -6.90 17.56
N ASN A 77 -3.65 -5.85 18.17
CA ASN A 77 -3.05 -4.52 18.10
C ASN A 77 -1.66 -4.53 18.74
N HIS A 78 -0.75 -3.74 18.18
CA HIS A 78 0.57 -3.57 18.77
C HIS A 78 0.50 -2.79 20.09
N LEU A 79 1.51 -2.99 20.94
CA LEU A 79 1.74 -2.17 22.14
C LEU A 79 2.96 -1.25 21.98
N GLU A 80 3.58 -1.27 20.81
CA GLU A 80 4.76 -0.45 20.49
C GLU A 80 4.33 0.99 20.17
N HIS A 81 4.70 1.94 21.03
CA HIS A 81 4.34 3.34 20.85
C HIS A 81 4.96 3.95 19.59
N GLY A 82 6.14 3.48 19.16
CA GLY A 82 6.81 3.96 17.95
C GLY A 82 6.08 3.65 16.65
N PHE A 83 5.05 2.79 16.67
CA PHE A 83 4.20 2.51 15.50
C PHE A 83 2.96 3.39 15.43
N ASN A 84 2.71 4.24 16.42
CA ASN A 84 1.63 5.21 16.34
C ASN A 84 1.90 6.21 15.21
N PRO A 85 0.89 6.55 14.40
CA PRO A 85 1.04 7.58 13.37
C PRO A 85 1.28 8.95 14.01
N ASP A 86 1.94 9.84 13.26
CA ASP A 86 2.05 11.24 13.64
C ASP A 86 0.63 11.85 13.73
N PRO A 87 0.25 12.52 14.84
CA PRO A 87 -1.07 13.13 14.97
C PRO A 87 -1.39 14.12 13.84
N GLU A 88 -0.40 14.85 13.35
CA GLU A 88 -0.59 15.80 12.26
C GLU A 88 -0.98 15.10 10.96
N LEU A 89 -0.40 13.92 10.69
CA LEU A 89 -0.76 13.09 9.54
C LEU A 89 -2.24 12.68 9.57
N MET A 90 -2.77 12.44 10.77
CA MET A 90 -4.16 12.03 10.98
C MET A 90 -5.16 13.18 10.80
N GLU A 91 -4.70 14.42 10.90
CA GLU A 91 -5.52 15.63 10.77
C GLU A 91 -5.46 16.24 9.36
N MET A 92 -4.57 15.74 8.47
CA MET A 92 -4.42 16.24 7.11
C MET A 92 -5.71 16.12 6.28
N SER A 93 -6.18 17.26 5.76
CA SER A 93 -7.28 17.32 4.80
C SER A 93 -6.81 16.92 3.40
N ARG A 94 -7.78 16.71 2.49
CA ARG A 94 -7.48 16.49 1.07
C ARG A 94 -6.65 17.62 0.47
N GLU A 95 -6.93 18.87 0.86
CA GLU A 95 -6.20 20.05 0.39
C GLU A 95 -4.76 20.06 0.92
N ASP A 96 -4.53 19.64 2.17
CA ASP A 96 -3.18 19.52 2.73
C ASP A 96 -2.33 18.50 1.97
N TRP A 97 -2.92 17.34 1.62
CA TRP A 97 -2.26 16.36 0.76
C TRP A 97 -1.97 16.91 -0.64
N GLN A 98 -2.89 17.70 -1.20
CA GLN A 98 -2.72 18.37 -2.51
C GLN A 98 -1.64 19.45 -2.48
N ASN A 99 -1.43 20.11 -1.35
CA ASN A 99 -0.41 21.14 -1.17
C ASN A 99 0.86 20.63 -0.48
N LEU A 100 0.94 19.32 -0.19
CA LEU A 100 2.12 18.70 0.43
C LEU A 100 3.37 19.03 -0.39
N ASP A 101 4.30 19.73 0.27
CA ASP A 101 5.60 20.10 -0.25
C ASP A 101 6.72 19.18 0.28
N ARG A 102 7.96 19.43 -0.16
CA ARG A 102 9.12 18.62 0.20
C ARG A 102 9.52 18.78 1.66
N GLU A 103 9.38 19.97 2.23
CA GLU A 103 9.77 20.26 3.62
C GLU A 103 8.81 19.54 4.56
N LYS A 104 7.51 19.67 4.31
CA LYS A 104 6.45 19.01 5.06
C LYS A 104 6.50 17.49 4.92
N PHE A 105 6.74 16.96 3.73
CA PHE A 105 6.99 15.53 3.53
C PHE A 105 8.16 15.04 4.39
N SER A 106 9.27 15.79 4.42
CA SER A 106 10.46 15.37 5.16
C SER A 106 10.22 15.38 6.67
N LEU A 107 9.41 16.33 7.17
CA LEU A 107 9.00 16.40 8.57
C LEU A 107 8.09 15.22 8.95
N LEU A 108 6.97 15.05 8.23
CA LEU A 108 5.94 14.06 8.54
C LEU A 108 6.42 12.62 8.41
N PHE A 109 7.25 12.35 7.41
CA PHE A 109 7.67 10.98 7.09
C PHE A 109 9.08 10.66 7.56
N ASN A 110 9.73 11.52 8.36
CA ASN A 110 11.07 11.23 8.88
C ASN A 110 11.10 9.89 9.61
N GLN A 111 12.09 9.04 9.30
CA GLN A 111 12.23 7.70 9.89
C GLN A 111 11.06 6.74 9.64
N SER A 112 10.16 7.06 8.70
CA SER A 112 9.06 6.17 8.30
C SER A 112 9.39 5.40 7.01
N PRO A 113 8.74 4.24 6.77
CA PRO A 113 8.87 3.51 5.50
C PRO A 113 8.51 4.34 4.25
N VAL A 114 7.69 5.39 4.39
CA VAL A 114 7.25 6.25 3.27
C VAL A 114 8.43 6.98 2.61
N GLN A 115 9.55 7.19 3.33
CA GLN A 115 10.76 7.76 2.74
C GLN A 115 11.31 6.93 1.58
N ARG A 116 11.02 5.61 1.54
CA ARG A 116 11.45 4.69 0.49
C ARG A 116 10.86 5.05 -0.89
N THR A 117 9.60 5.49 -0.91
CA THR A 117 8.94 6.02 -2.11
C THR A 117 9.57 7.35 -2.52
N GLY A 118 9.77 8.23 -1.53
CA GLY A 118 10.29 9.58 -1.72
C GLY A 118 9.23 10.57 -2.23
N TYR A 119 9.46 11.85 -1.94
CA TYR A 119 8.50 12.94 -2.18
C TYR A 119 7.92 12.98 -3.60
N ARG A 120 8.78 12.94 -4.63
CA ARG A 120 8.33 13.07 -6.04
C ARG A 120 7.38 11.96 -6.44
N LYS A 121 7.68 10.72 -6.06
CA LYS A 121 6.84 9.56 -6.39
C LYS A 121 5.54 9.59 -5.59
N LEU A 122 5.59 9.92 -4.30
CA LEU A 122 4.38 10.08 -3.49
C LEU A 122 3.44 11.14 -4.10
N LYS A 123 4.00 12.27 -4.56
CA LYS A 123 3.23 13.33 -5.23
C LYS A 123 2.59 12.85 -6.53
N SER A 124 3.35 12.16 -7.37
CA SER A 124 2.81 11.55 -8.59
C SER A 124 1.69 10.55 -8.31
N ASN A 125 1.78 9.76 -7.24
CA ASN A 125 0.71 8.85 -6.82
C ASN A 125 -0.55 9.62 -6.39
N LEU A 126 -0.40 10.73 -5.64
CA LEU A 126 -1.52 11.61 -5.26
C LEU A 126 -2.22 12.19 -6.49
N ASP A 127 -1.45 12.65 -7.47
CA ASP A 127 -1.99 13.21 -8.72
C ASP A 127 -2.77 12.14 -9.52
N SER A 128 -2.32 10.89 -9.48
CA SER A 128 -3.00 9.76 -10.13
C SER A 128 -4.39 9.49 -9.55
N LEU A 129 -4.57 9.69 -8.24
CA LEU A 129 -5.88 9.54 -7.59
C LEU A 129 -6.84 10.69 -7.91
N GLN A 130 -6.34 11.88 -8.22
CA GLN A 130 -7.21 13.02 -8.57
C GLN A 130 -7.89 12.85 -9.93
N LYS A 131 -7.23 12.15 -10.86
CA LYS A 131 -7.81 11.85 -12.17
C LYS A 131 -9.02 10.93 -12.07
N ASN A 132 -9.17 10.19 -10.96
CA ASN A 132 -10.20 9.17 -10.74
C ASN A 132 -10.82 9.31 -9.33
N PRO A 133 -11.64 10.36 -9.09
CA PRO A 133 -12.19 10.68 -7.77
C PRO A 133 -13.15 9.64 -7.21
#